data_AF-A0A818ADH7-F1
#
_entry.id   AF-A0A818ADH7-F1
#
_cell.length_a   1.000
_cell.length_b   1.000
_cell.length_c   1.000
_cell.angle_alpha   90.00
_cell.angle_beta   90.00
_cell.angle_gamma   90.00
#
_symmetry.space_group_name_H-M   'P 1'
#
loop_
_entity.id
_entity.type
_entity.pdbx_description
1 polymer ?
#
loop_
_entity_poly.entity_id
_entity_poly.type
_entity_poly.pdbx_seq_one_letter_code
_entity_poly.pdbx_strand_id
1 'polypeptide(L)'
;MLISVSVAIFAALKWELGIVEAIIVIMSVGLSVDFVVHFGVGYIHTDSTDIDHERKKIRQRYLSSISMSTESPNNIDIRPSRKMNTYHLIYKQQQIERETRVTESISRVGSAVFMAAFTTFAAGFSMTLSSLTAFRQMGQFLMTIMFTSWVFSMFFFLPLCAIIGPVGKCGSIPFTRIGEYFKRCLLFRCQRHNSNNIINE
;
A
#
# COMPACT_ATOMS: atom_id res chain seq x y z
N MET A 1 7.22 -13.50 0.07
CA MET A 1 6.03 -14.34 0.35
C MET A 1 5.45 -14.97 -0.92
N LEU A 2 5.16 -14.22 -1.99
CA LEU A 2 4.65 -14.83 -3.23
C LEU A 2 5.62 -15.87 -3.80
N ILE A 3 6.92 -15.56 -3.83
CA ILE A 3 7.97 -16.47 -4.29
C ILE A 3 8.00 -17.77 -3.45
N SER A 4 7.85 -17.70 -2.13
CA SER A 4 7.87 -18.89 -1.27
C SER A 4 6.64 -19.77 -1.49
N VAL A 5 5.46 -19.15 -1.73
CA VAL A 5 4.23 -19.89 -2.07
C VAL A 5 4.35 -20.54 -3.44
N SER A 6 4.87 -19.82 -4.44
CA SER A 6 5.15 -20.37 -5.76
C SER A 6 6.09 -21.57 -5.70
N VAL A 7 7.23 -21.45 -4.99
CA VAL A 7 8.20 -22.55 -4.80
C VAL A 7 7.58 -23.74 -4.06
N ALA A 8 6.71 -23.50 -3.08
CA ALA A 8 6.00 -24.58 -2.39
C ALA A 8 5.04 -25.36 -3.31
N ILE A 9 4.35 -24.66 -4.22
CA ILE A 9 3.47 -25.29 -5.21
C ILE A 9 4.28 -26.12 -6.21
N PHE A 10 5.44 -25.60 -6.64
CA PHE A 10 6.37 -26.36 -7.47
C PHE A 10 6.84 -27.65 -6.79
N ALA A 11 7.23 -27.56 -5.52
CA ALA A 11 7.63 -28.71 -4.73
C ALA A 11 6.49 -29.73 -4.56
N ALA A 12 5.24 -29.25 -4.38
CA ALA A 12 4.07 -30.10 -4.20
C ALA A 12 3.64 -30.83 -5.48
N LEU A 13 3.79 -30.19 -6.65
CA LEU A 13 3.35 -30.73 -7.94
C LEU A 13 4.44 -31.52 -8.69
N LYS A 14 5.67 -31.56 -8.17
CA LYS A 14 6.84 -32.20 -8.82
C LYS A 14 6.99 -31.79 -10.29
N TRP A 15 6.76 -30.51 -10.60
CA TRP A 15 6.87 -30.01 -11.97
C TRP A 15 8.32 -29.67 -12.33
N GLU A 16 8.72 -30.03 -13.55
CA GLU A 16 9.99 -29.64 -14.17
C GLU A 16 9.98 -28.13 -14.48
N LEU A 17 11.10 -27.44 -14.25
CA LEU A 17 11.19 -26.00 -14.43
C LEU A 17 11.23 -25.63 -15.92
N GLY A 18 10.17 -25.02 -16.44
CA GLY A 18 10.09 -24.54 -17.82
C GLY A 18 10.12 -23.01 -17.97
N ILE A 19 9.89 -22.55 -19.21
CA ILE A 19 9.87 -21.13 -19.57
C ILE A 19 8.67 -20.40 -18.95
N VAL A 20 7.52 -21.07 -18.86
CA VAL A 20 6.28 -20.48 -18.33
C VAL A 20 6.43 -20.20 -16.84
N GLU A 21 7.10 -21.11 -16.13
CA GLU A 21 7.43 -21.04 -14.70
C GLU A 21 8.34 -19.84 -14.40
N ALA A 22 9.36 -19.61 -15.25
CA ALA A 22 10.24 -18.45 -15.14
C ALA A 22 9.47 -17.12 -15.32
N ILE A 23 8.55 -17.06 -16.29
CA ILE A 23 7.70 -15.88 -16.51
C ILE A 23 6.81 -15.62 -15.29
N ILE A 24 6.22 -16.66 -14.70
CA ILE A 24 5.36 -16.54 -13.52
C ILE A 24 6.14 -16.02 -12.31
N VAL A 25 7.37 -16.49 -12.09
CA VAL A 25 8.22 -15.98 -11.00
C VAL A 25 8.52 -14.50 -11.18
N ILE A 26 8.82 -14.04 -12.40
CA ILE A 26 9.04 -12.61 -12.70
C ILE A 26 7.76 -11.80 -12.49
N MET A 27 6.61 -12.28 -13.00
CA MET A 27 5.32 -11.63 -12.81
C MET A 27 4.91 -11.55 -11.33
N SER A 28 5.29 -12.54 -10.51
CA SER A 28 5.02 -12.53 -9.07
C SER A 28 5.66 -11.34 -8.36
N VAL A 29 6.85 -10.91 -8.80
CA VAL A 29 7.51 -9.71 -8.26
C VAL A 29 6.71 -8.46 -8.61
N GLY A 30 6.27 -8.32 -9.86
CA GLY A 30 5.46 -7.19 -10.31
C GLY A 30 4.11 -7.09 -9.58
N LEU A 31 3.38 -8.20 -9.51
CA LEU A 31 2.08 -8.25 -8.84
C LEU A 31 2.18 -8.03 -7.33
N SER A 32 3.30 -8.41 -6.69
CA SER A 32 3.50 -8.16 -5.26
C SER A 32 3.51 -6.68 -4.89
N VAL A 33 4.01 -5.83 -5.80
CA VAL A 33 4.10 -4.39 -5.60
C VAL A 33 2.84 -3.69 -6.10
N ASP A 34 2.18 -4.22 -7.13
CA ASP A 34 0.99 -3.60 -7.74
C ASP A 34 -0.15 -3.37 -6.74
N PHE A 35 -0.53 -4.40 -5.97
CA PHE A 35 -1.58 -4.26 -4.95
C PHE A 35 -1.17 -3.30 -3.84
N VAL A 36 0.08 -3.40 -3.36
CA VAL A 36 0.62 -2.52 -2.32
C VAL A 36 0.56 -1.05 -2.76
N VAL A 37 0.92 -0.78 -4.02
CA VAL A 37 0.87 0.56 -4.61
C VAL A 37 -0.57 1.05 -4.74
N HIS A 38 -1.52 0.21 -5.20
CA HIS A 38 -2.93 0.59 -5.29
C HIS A 38 -3.50 1.03 -3.93
N PHE A 39 -3.25 0.25 -2.88
CA PHE A 39 -3.67 0.63 -1.53
C PHE A 39 -2.87 1.83 -0.98
N GLY A 40 -1.58 1.94 -1.29
CA GLY A 40 -0.73 3.06 -0.88
C GLY A 40 -1.14 4.40 -1.51
N VAL A 41 -1.51 4.40 -2.80
CA VAL A 41 -2.05 5.57 -3.48
C VAL A 41 -3.40 5.96 -2.87
N GLY A 42 -4.28 4.99 -2.60
CA GLY A 42 -5.53 5.22 -1.87
C GLY A 42 -5.31 5.88 -0.51
N TYR A 43 -4.26 5.49 0.21
CA TYR A 43 -3.91 6.02 1.53
C TYR A 43 -3.46 7.48 1.50
N ILE A 44 -2.77 7.88 0.43
CA ILE A 44 -2.34 9.26 0.24
C ILE A 44 -3.49 10.13 -0.28
N HIS A 45 -4.40 9.54 -1.07
CA HIS A 45 -5.56 10.22 -1.66
C HIS A 45 -6.77 10.41 -0.73
N THR A 46 -6.63 10.13 0.57
CA THR A 46 -7.68 10.44 1.54
C THR A 46 -7.89 11.95 1.63
N ASP A 47 -9.14 12.40 1.54
CA ASP A 47 -9.49 13.81 1.62
C ASP A 47 -9.10 14.40 2.98
N SER A 48 -8.26 15.43 2.95
CA SER A 48 -7.79 16.10 4.18
C SER A 48 -8.93 16.76 4.95
N THR A 49 -10.02 17.11 4.28
CA THR A 49 -11.22 17.71 4.89
C THR A 49 -11.89 16.78 5.88
N ASP A 50 -12.01 15.49 5.54
CA ASP A 50 -12.64 14.48 6.41
C ASP A 50 -11.78 14.22 7.65
N ILE A 51 -10.47 14.16 7.46
CA ILE A 51 -9.50 14.01 8.54
C ILE A 51 -9.55 15.22 9.48
N ASP A 52 -9.61 16.44 8.94
CA ASP A 52 -9.70 17.66 9.75
C ASP A 52 -11.03 17.76 10.48
N HIS A 53 -12.13 17.29 9.88
CA HIS A 53 -13.43 17.21 10.54
C HIS A 53 -13.43 16.25 11.73
N GLU A 54 -12.91 15.02 11.56
CA GLU A 54 -12.80 14.05 12.65
C GLU A 54 -11.83 14.53 13.75
N ARG A 55 -10.69 15.13 13.39
CA ARG A 55 -9.77 15.76 14.35
C ARG A 55 -10.43 16.86 15.18
N LYS A 56 -11.24 17.72 14.55
CA LYS A 56 -12.00 18.79 15.23
C LYS A 56 -13.02 18.20 16.20
N LYS A 57 -13.77 17.17 15.79
CA LYS A 57 -14.75 16.46 16.62
C LYS A 57 -14.13 15.86 17.88
N ILE A 58 -12.95 15.24 17.77
CA ILE A 58 -12.20 14.69 18.92
C ILE A 58 -11.70 15.82 19.83
N ARG A 59 -11.14 16.88 19.25
CA ARG A 59 -10.66 18.05 20.00
C ARG A 59 -11.79 18.72 20.78
N GLN A 60 -12.97 18.84 20.16
CA GLN A 60 -14.17 19.39 20.79
C GLN A 60 -14.57 18.55 22.01
N ARG A 61 -14.67 17.21 21.85
CA ARG A 61 -15.01 16.28 22.95
C ARG A 61 -14.03 16.36 24.12
N TYR A 62 -12.76 16.60 23.83
CA TYR A 62 -11.72 16.74 24.85
C TYR A 62 -11.78 18.10 25.57
N LEU A 63 -12.06 19.18 24.85
CA LEU A 63 -12.23 20.50 25.45
C LEU A 63 -13.44 20.52 26.40
N SER A 64 -14.55 19.87 26.03
CA SER A 64 -15.70 19.73 26.91
C SER A 64 -15.40 18.90 28.17
N SER A 65 -14.53 17.88 28.08
CA SER A 65 -14.12 17.14 29.29
C SER A 65 -13.20 17.95 30.21
N ILE A 66 -12.41 18.88 29.65
CA ILE A 66 -11.57 19.79 30.45
C ILE A 66 -12.42 20.86 31.13
N SER A 67 -13.38 21.49 30.44
CA SER A 67 -14.21 22.54 31.04
C SER A 67 -14.98 22.04 32.26
N MET A 68 -15.38 20.76 32.26
CA MET A 68 -16.01 20.11 33.40
C MET A 68 -15.05 19.87 34.58
N SER A 69 -13.74 19.92 34.34
CA SER A 69 -12.69 19.75 35.37
C SER A 69 -12.16 21.09 35.91
N THR A 70 -12.52 22.23 35.30
CA THR A 70 -11.97 23.57 35.63
C THR A 70 -12.81 24.38 36.61
N GLU A 71 -13.96 23.88 37.06
CA GLU A 71 -14.85 24.55 38.02
C GLU A 71 -14.44 24.30 39.49
N SER A 72 -13.13 24.20 39.79
CA SER A 72 -12.60 24.04 41.15
C SER A 72 -11.54 25.11 41.47
N PRO A 73 -11.62 25.87 42.60
CA PRO A 73 -11.00 27.20 42.73
C PRO A 73 -9.49 27.23 43.02
N ASN A 74 -8.80 26.10 43.17
CA ASN A 74 -7.40 26.05 43.65
C ASN A 74 -6.43 25.62 42.54
N ASN A 75 -6.09 26.56 41.64
CA ASN A 75 -5.38 26.29 40.38
C ASN A 75 -3.88 26.65 40.42
N ILE A 76 -3.12 26.08 41.36
CA ILE A 76 -1.66 26.12 41.34
C ILE A 76 -1.05 24.76 40.94
N ASP A 77 -1.82 23.65 41.04
CA ASP A 77 -1.30 22.29 40.85
C ASP A 77 -1.86 21.51 39.62
N ILE A 78 -2.62 22.16 38.73
CA ILE A 78 -3.33 21.47 37.61
C ILE A 78 -2.44 21.31 36.35
N ARG A 79 -1.27 21.95 36.29
CA ARG A 79 -0.37 21.92 35.12
C ARG A 79 0.14 20.51 34.70
N PRO A 80 0.54 19.59 35.60
CA PRO A 80 1.02 18.26 35.20
C PRO A 80 -0.10 17.37 34.63
N SER A 81 -1.30 17.41 35.21
CA SER A 81 -2.45 16.63 34.74
C SER A 81 -2.95 17.10 33.36
N ARG A 82 -2.92 18.41 33.10
CA ARG A 82 -3.26 18.99 31.79
C ARG A 82 -2.28 18.57 30.68
N LYS A 83 -0.97 18.50 30.97
CA LYS A 83 0.04 18.02 30.01
C LYS A 83 -0.20 16.55 29.62
N MET A 84 -0.42 15.68 30.61
CA MET A 84 -0.67 14.26 30.39
C MET A 84 -1.91 14.01 29.52
N ASN A 85 -2.98 14.76 29.75
CA ASN A 85 -4.20 14.71 28.96
C ASN A 85 -3.99 15.22 27.51
N THR A 86 -3.14 16.23 27.31
CA THR A 86 -2.83 16.76 25.96
C THR A 86 -2.03 15.77 25.13
N TYR A 87 -1.07 15.04 25.72
CA TYR A 87 -0.35 13.99 24.98
C TYR A 87 -1.31 12.88 24.53
N HIS A 88 -2.16 12.40 25.43
CA HIS A 88 -3.16 11.40 25.10
C HIS A 88 -4.08 11.85 23.95
N LEU A 89 -4.47 13.14 23.90
CA LEU A 89 -5.21 13.71 22.78
C LEU A 89 -4.42 13.61 21.46
N ILE A 90 -3.14 13.97 21.47
CA ILE A 90 -2.28 13.94 20.28
C ILE A 90 -2.13 12.51 19.76
N TYR A 91 -1.86 11.55 20.66
CA TYR A 91 -1.77 10.13 20.29
C TYR A 91 -3.09 9.60 19.73
N LYS A 92 -4.22 9.95 20.37
CA LYS A 92 -5.56 9.54 19.92
C LYS A 92 -5.91 10.14 18.56
N GLN A 93 -5.55 11.39 18.31
CA GLN A 93 -5.73 12.04 17.00
C GLN A 93 -4.89 11.36 15.91
N GLN A 94 -3.64 11.02 16.19
CA GLN A 94 -2.76 10.34 15.23
C GLN A 94 -3.26 8.93 14.88
N GLN A 95 -3.75 8.18 15.88
CA GLN A 95 -4.26 6.84 15.65
C GLN A 95 -5.52 6.86 14.78
N ILE A 96 -6.48 7.73 15.13
CA ILE A 96 -7.73 7.85 14.37
C ILE A 96 -7.44 8.29 12.94
N GLU A 97 -6.50 9.21 12.74
CA GLU A 97 -6.11 9.61 11.39
C GLU A 97 -5.56 8.45 10.55
N ARG A 98 -4.72 7.56 11.13
CA ARG A 98 -4.23 6.39 10.40
C ARG A 98 -5.37 5.44 10.04
N GLU A 99 -6.25 5.15 10.99
CA GLU A 99 -7.39 4.24 10.80
C GLU A 99 -8.39 4.80 9.77
N THR A 100 -8.70 6.10 9.82
CA THR A 100 -9.55 6.76 8.82
C THR A 100 -8.92 6.67 7.42
N ARG A 101 -7.62 6.96 7.27
CA ARG A 101 -6.93 6.82 5.98
C ARG A 101 -6.98 5.40 5.44
N VAL A 102 -6.73 4.38 6.27
CA VAL A 102 -6.83 2.97 5.85
C VAL A 102 -8.27 2.62 5.44
N THR A 103 -9.26 3.07 6.23
CA THR A 103 -10.69 2.78 5.98
C THR A 103 -11.21 3.43 4.70
N GLU A 104 -10.77 4.64 4.39
CA GLU A 104 -11.10 5.30 3.13
C GLU A 104 -10.39 4.62 1.95
N SER A 105 -9.13 4.21 2.14
CA SER A 105 -8.35 3.50 1.12
C SER A 105 -9.00 2.17 0.74
N ILE A 106 -9.38 1.37 1.73
CA ILE A 106 -10.02 0.08 1.52
C ILE A 106 -11.41 0.24 0.89
N SER A 107 -12.18 1.26 1.30
CA SER A 107 -13.51 1.50 0.74
C SER A 107 -13.45 1.95 -0.73
N ARG A 108 -12.46 2.78 -1.06
CA ARG A 108 -12.30 3.34 -2.42
C ARG A 108 -11.62 2.38 -3.39
N VAL A 109 -10.59 1.66 -2.95
CA VAL A 109 -9.74 0.83 -3.81
C VAL A 109 -10.05 -0.67 -3.69
N GLY A 110 -10.56 -1.10 -2.53
CA GLY A 110 -10.77 -2.53 -2.23
C GLY A 110 -11.80 -3.20 -3.13
N SER A 111 -12.87 -2.49 -3.50
CA SER A 111 -13.92 -3.04 -4.40
C SER A 111 -13.38 -3.30 -5.81
N ALA A 112 -12.61 -2.37 -6.36
CA ALA A 112 -11.98 -2.52 -7.68
C ALA A 112 -10.96 -3.68 -7.68
N VAL A 113 -10.12 -3.75 -6.64
CA VAL A 113 -9.12 -4.81 -6.49
C VAL A 113 -9.76 -6.18 -6.32
N PHE A 114 -10.85 -6.27 -5.54
CA PHE A 114 -11.59 -7.53 -5.36
C PHE A 114 -12.21 -8.01 -6.67
N MET A 115 -12.80 -7.11 -7.45
CA MET A 115 -13.34 -7.45 -8.77
C MET A 115 -12.25 -7.91 -9.74
N ALA A 116 -11.08 -7.26 -9.73
CA ALA A 116 -9.94 -7.68 -10.54
C ALA A 116 -9.42 -9.07 -10.14
N ALA A 117 -9.34 -9.34 -8.83
CA ALA A 117 -8.95 -10.64 -8.31
C ALA A 117 -9.97 -11.74 -8.69
N PHE A 118 -11.25 -11.44 -8.57
CA PHE A 118 -12.33 -12.37 -8.89
C PHE A 118 -12.40 -12.71 -10.39
N THR A 119 -12.29 -11.70 -11.25
CA THR A 119 -12.29 -11.91 -12.71
C THR A 119 -11.08 -12.71 -13.17
N THR A 120 -9.90 -12.43 -12.61
CA THR A 120 -8.68 -13.21 -12.93
C THR A 120 -8.74 -14.63 -12.37
N PHE A 121 -9.31 -14.79 -11.18
CA PHE A 121 -9.58 -16.11 -10.62
C PHE A 121 -10.52 -16.92 -11.52
N ALA A 122 -11.62 -16.33 -11.97
CA ALA A 122 -12.58 -17.00 -12.86
C ALA A 122 -11.94 -17.35 -14.21
N ALA A 123 -11.12 -16.47 -14.77
CA ALA A 123 -10.37 -16.75 -16.00
C ALA A 123 -9.36 -17.89 -15.80
N GLY A 124 -8.56 -17.87 -14.74
CA GLY A 124 -7.60 -18.93 -14.42
C GLY A 124 -8.29 -20.28 -14.13
N PHE A 125 -9.44 -20.25 -13.47
CA PHE A 125 -10.26 -21.43 -13.22
C PHE A 125 -10.81 -22.02 -14.53
N SER A 126 -11.33 -21.18 -15.43
CA SER A 126 -11.78 -21.59 -16.75
C SER A 126 -10.67 -22.25 -17.59
N MET A 127 -9.45 -21.69 -17.55
CA MET A 127 -8.28 -22.27 -18.24
C MET A 127 -7.85 -23.62 -17.63
N THR A 128 -8.03 -23.79 -16.31
CA THR A 128 -7.69 -25.04 -15.59
C THR A 128 -8.56 -26.23 -16.03
N LEU A 129 -9.76 -25.97 -16.54
CA LEU A 129 -10.68 -26.99 -17.07
C LEU A 129 -10.31 -27.48 -18.48
N SER A 130 -9.32 -26.88 -19.13
CA SER A 130 -8.93 -27.25 -20.49
C SER A 130 -8.10 -28.54 -20.54
N SER A 131 -8.22 -29.28 -21.65
CA SER A 131 -7.55 -30.58 -21.87
C SER A 131 -6.05 -30.47 -22.18
N LEU A 132 -5.55 -29.28 -22.48
CA LEU A 132 -4.13 -29.06 -22.79
C LEU A 132 -3.36 -28.85 -21.48
N THR A 133 -2.44 -29.77 -21.17
CA THR A 133 -1.64 -29.72 -19.93
C THR A 133 -0.96 -28.37 -19.75
N ALA A 134 -0.40 -27.77 -20.80
CA ALA A 134 0.23 -26.45 -20.73
C ALA A 134 -0.73 -25.34 -20.25
N PHE A 135 -1.98 -25.34 -20.70
CA PHE A 135 -2.98 -24.34 -20.27
C PHE A 135 -3.50 -24.61 -18.87
N ARG A 136 -3.63 -25.87 -18.48
CA ARG A 136 -3.98 -26.24 -17.11
C ARG A 136 -2.91 -25.80 -16.11
N GLN A 137 -1.63 -25.97 -16.46
CA GLN A 137 -0.50 -25.54 -15.64
C GLN A 137 -0.45 -24.01 -15.47
N MET A 138 -0.60 -23.28 -16.58
CA MET A 138 -0.64 -21.82 -16.58
C MET A 138 -1.83 -21.27 -15.77
N GLY A 139 -3.03 -21.86 -15.91
CA GLY A 139 -4.24 -21.41 -15.20
C GLY A 139 -4.13 -21.55 -13.68
N GLN A 140 -3.61 -22.69 -13.19
CA GLN A 140 -3.47 -22.93 -11.76
C GLN A 140 -2.49 -21.97 -11.07
N PHE A 141 -1.39 -21.62 -11.76
CA PHE A 141 -0.43 -20.65 -11.24
C PHE A 141 -0.98 -19.24 -11.22
N LEU A 142 -1.61 -18.79 -12.32
CA LEU A 142 -2.20 -17.44 -12.41
C LEU A 142 -3.32 -17.24 -11.38
N MET A 143 -4.14 -18.27 -11.15
CA MET A 143 -5.16 -18.24 -10.11
C MET A 143 -4.54 -18.12 -8.70
N THR A 144 -3.48 -18.89 -8.42
CA THR A 144 -2.87 -18.91 -7.08
C THR A 144 -2.11 -17.62 -6.76
N ILE A 145 -1.34 -17.07 -7.71
CA ILE A 145 -0.61 -15.80 -7.49
C ILE A 145 -1.59 -14.65 -7.24
N MET A 146 -2.72 -14.61 -7.96
CA MET A 146 -3.71 -13.55 -7.82
C MET A 146 -4.38 -13.61 -6.44
N PHE A 147 -4.87 -14.78 -6.03
CA PHE A 147 -5.56 -14.94 -4.74
C PHE A 147 -4.62 -14.70 -3.56
N THR A 148 -3.42 -15.28 -3.57
CA THR A 148 -2.46 -15.14 -2.47
C THR A 148 -1.92 -13.73 -2.32
N SER A 149 -1.73 -13.02 -3.44
CA SER A 149 -1.33 -11.61 -3.44
C SER A 149 -2.43 -10.71 -2.87
N TRP A 150 -3.68 -10.96 -3.25
CA TRP A 150 -4.83 -10.22 -2.73
C TRP A 150 -5.00 -10.41 -1.21
N VAL A 151 -4.99 -11.66 -0.73
CA VAL A 151 -5.09 -11.98 0.71
C VAL A 151 -3.94 -11.33 1.48
N PHE A 152 -2.71 -11.40 0.96
CA PHE A 152 -1.56 -10.78 1.60
C PHE A 152 -1.72 -9.26 1.72
N SER A 153 -2.17 -8.59 0.66
CA SER A 153 -2.39 -7.15 0.71
C SER A 153 -3.44 -6.76 1.75
N MET A 154 -4.56 -7.47 1.80
CA MET A 154 -5.66 -7.18 2.73
C MET A 154 -5.33 -7.47 4.19
N PHE A 155 -4.66 -8.60 4.48
CA PHE A 155 -4.42 -9.04 5.86
C PHE A 155 -3.08 -8.60 6.44
N PHE A 156 -2.07 -8.33 5.62
CA PHE A 156 -0.74 -7.96 6.11
C PHE A 156 -0.45 -6.47 5.91
N PHE A 157 -0.63 -5.96 4.69
CA PHE A 157 -0.24 -4.58 4.37
C PHE A 157 -1.17 -3.53 5.00
N LEU A 158 -2.49 -3.73 4.94
CA LEU A 158 -3.46 -2.77 5.49
C LEU A 158 -3.31 -2.58 7.02
N PRO A 159 -3.22 -3.64 7.84
CA PRO A 159 -2.97 -3.48 9.27
C PRO A 159 -1.58 -2.88 9.58
N LEU A 160 -0.57 -3.18 8.77
CA LEU A 160 0.76 -2.59 8.92
C LEU A 160 0.71 -1.06 8.71
N CYS A 161 -0.06 -0.60 7.71
CA CYS A 161 -0.31 0.84 7.48
C CYS A 161 -1.17 1.48 8.57
N ALA A 162 -2.05 0.73 9.24
CA ALA A 162 -2.80 1.25 10.39
C ALA A 162 -1.88 1.54 11.59
N ILE A 163 -0.83 0.74 11.78
CA ILE A 163 0.10 0.85 12.91
C ILE A 163 1.27 1.81 12.58
N ILE A 164 1.93 1.62 11.44
CA ILE A 164 3.19 2.28 11.06
C ILE A 164 2.97 3.34 9.95
N GLY A 165 1.72 3.60 9.56
CA GLY A 165 1.41 4.55 8.50
C GLY A 165 1.91 5.97 8.78
N PRO A 166 2.45 6.68 7.77
CA PRO A 166 2.89 8.05 7.92
C PRO A 166 1.70 8.97 8.24
N VAL A 167 1.88 9.85 9.21
CA VAL A 167 0.86 10.82 9.63
C VAL A 167 1.23 12.21 9.09
N GLY A 168 0.25 12.91 8.50
CA GLY A 168 0.46 14.26 7.95
C GLY A 168 1.33 14.29 6.68
N LYS A 169 2.20 15.30 6.57
CA LYS A 169 3.06 15.53 5.38
C LYS A 169 4.46 14.91 5.50
N CYS A 170 4.64 13.91 6.37
CA CYS A 170 5.92 13.22 6.52
C CYS A 170 6.30 12.53 5.20
N GLY A 171 7.48 12.84 4.65
CA GLY A 171 7.97 12.23 3.41
C GLY A 171 7.47 12.89 2.11
N SER A 172 6.85 14.09 2.18
CA SER A 172 6.55 14.92 1.02
C SER A 172 7.85 15.45 0.39
N ILE A 173 8.51 14.62 -0.42
CA ILE A 173 9.53 15.07 -1.35
C ILE A 173 8.82 15.60 -2.60
N PRO A 174 8.99 16.88 -2.99
CA PRO A 174 8.39 17.41 -4.21
C PRO A 174 8.96 16.64 -5.42
N PHE A 175 8.09 15.82 -6.04
CA PHE A 175 8.42 14.94 -7.17
C PHE A 175 9.03 15.68 -8.37
N THR A 176 8.82 16.99 -8.46
CA THR A 176 9.46 17.90 -9.44
C THR A 176 10.98 17.75 -9.48
N ARG A 177 11.63 17.32 -8.38
CA ARG A 177 13.09 17.13 -8.34
C ARG A 177 13.56 15.74 -8.78
N ILE A 178 12.70 14.71 -8.76
CA ILE A 178 13.07 13.32 -9.13
C ILE A 178 12.93 13.06 -10.64
N GLY A 179 11.93 13.69 -11.28
CA GLY A 179 11.81 13.69 -12.75
C GLY A 179 13.06 14.27 -13.43
N GLU A 180 13.65 15.33 -12.85
CA GLU A 180 14.90 15.95 -13.33
C GLU A 180 16.11 15.01 -13.27
N TYR A 181 16.24 14.15 -12.24
CA TYR A 181 17.34 13.17 -12.16
C TYR A 181 17.18 12.03 -13.16
N PHE A 182 15.97 11.52 -13.36
CA PHE A 182 15.72 10.47 -14.36
C PHE A 182 15.85 11.00 -15.80
N LYS A 183 15.40 12.23 -16.05
CA LYS A 183 15.56 12.94 -17.33
C LYS A 183 17.03 13.28 -17.60
N ARG A 184 17.81 13.67 -16.58
CA ARG A 184 19.28 13.83 -16.68
C ARG A 184 19.98 12.52 -17.01
N CYS A 185 19.58 11.39 -16.43
CA CYS A 185 20.19 10.08 -16.75
C CYS A 185 19.85 9.58 -18.17
N LEU A 186 18.62 9.81 -18.65
CA LEU A 186 18.25 9.49 -20.05
C LEU A 186 18.93 10.43 -21.06
N LEU A 187 19.07 11.72 -20.74
CA LEU A 187 19.83 12.67 -21.56
C LEU A 187 21.34 12.36 -21.57
N PHE A 188 21.90 11.85 -20.46
CA PHE A 188 23.31 11.41 -20.43
C PHE A 188 23.60 10.21 -21.34
N ARG A 189 22.64 9.31 -21.57
CA ARG A 189 22.79 8.23 -22.56
C ARG A 189 22.67 8.72 -24.01
N CYS A 190 21.89 9.77 -24.27
CA CYS A 190 21.77 10.34 -25.62
C CYS A 190 23.01 11.16 -26.02
N GLN A 191 23.58 11.94 -25.09
CA GLN A 191 24.77 12.77 -25.38
C GLN A 191 26.06 11.96 -25.59
N ARG A 192 26.13 10.73 -25.07
CA ARG A 192 27.26 9.81 -25.31
C ARG A 192 27.19 9.09 -26.66
N HIS A 193 26.01 8.91 -27.25
CA HIS A 193 25.89 8.28 -28.59
C HIS A 193 26.23 9.28 -29.72
N ASN A 194 25.92 10.57 -29.56
CA ASN A 194 26.24 11.57 -30.58
C ASN A 194 27.75 11.91 -30.64
N SER A 195 28.46 11.83 -29.52
CA SER A 195 29.92 12.08 -29.49
C SER A 195 30.75 10.97 -30.16
N ASN A 196 30.22 9.75 -30.30
CA ASN A 196 30.96 8.64 -30.93
C ASN A 196 30.80 8.60 -32.45
N ASN A 197 29.78 9.27 -33.02
CA ASN A 197 29.63 9.39 -34.47
C ASN A 197 30.47 10.54 -35.06
N ILE A 198 30.87 11.54 -34.26
CA ILE A 198 31.67 12.68 -34.72
C ILE A 198 33.18 12.37 -34.69
N ILE A 199 33.61 11.30 -34.02
CA ILE A 199 35.03 10.90 -33.93
C ILE A 199 35.39 9.84 -35.01
N ASN A 200 34.39 9.24 -35.67
CA ASN A 200 34.56 8.18 -36.67
C ASN A 200 34.27 8.64 -38.12
N GLU A 201 34.22 9.95 -38.36
CA GLU A 201 34.10 10.58 -39.68
C GLU A 201 35.21 11.63 -39.84
#